data_AF-A0A0F9HEZ2-F1
#
_entry.id   AF-A0A0F9HEZ2-F1
#
_cell.length_a   1.000
_cell.length_b   1.000
_cell.length_c   1.000
_cell.angle_alpha   90.00
_cell.angle_beta   90.00
_cell.angle_gamma   90.00
#
_symmetry.space_group_name_H-M   'P 1'
#
loop_
_entity.id
_entity.type
_entity.pdbx_description
1 polymer ?
#
loop_
_entity_poly.entity_id
_entity_poly.type
_entity_poly.pdbx_seq_one_letter_code
_entity_poly.pdbx_strand_id
1 'polypeptide(L)'
;MANPKVELTRHRRPFPFEDRIILEENKEEVSAGGILIPEATKEAMKQRGQQELKIDIGKVLAVGEGPFTDAGVRVPMPFKPGDMVAYARHKVIKYKLDGVTYLIATLISIIAKISDDAYPES
;
A
#
# COMPACT_ATOMS: atom_id res chain seq x y z
N MET A 1 -34.56 11.67 -31.14
CA MET A 1 -34.21 10.69 -30.08
C MET A 1 -32.69 10.61 -30.03
N ALA A 2 -32.06 11.30 -29.08
CA ALA A 2 -30.61 11.32 -28.94
C ALA A 2 -30.17 10.02 -28.23
N ASN A 3 -29.35 9.22 -28.90
CA ASN A 3 -28.66 8.11 -28.28
C ASN A 3 -27.37 8.70 -27.66
N PRO A 4 -27.23 8.80 -26.33
CA PRO A 4 -25.99 9.28 -25.78
C PRO A 4 -24.96 8.17 -26.04
N LYS A 5 -23.96 8.46 -26.86
CA LYS A 5 -22.70 7.72 -26.82
C LYS A 5 -22.18 7.90 -25.39
N VAL A 6 -22.51 6.95 -24.51
CA VAL A 6 -21.75 6.75 -23.29
C VAL A 6 -20.39 6.33 -23.79
N GLU A 7 -19.46 7.27 -23.88
CA GLU A 7 -18.04 6.94 -23.96
C GLU A 7 -17.73 6.16 -22.69
N LEU A 8 -17.83 4.83 -22.80
CA LEU A 8 -17.32 3.91 -21.81
C LEU A 8 -15.80 4.01 -21.88
N THR A 9 -15.24 5.09 -21.33
CA THR A 9 -13.83 5.18 -20.98
C THR A 9 -13.63 4.21 -19.82
N ARG A 10 -13.57 2.91 -20.14
CA ARG A 10 -13.30 1.85 -19.16
C ARG A 10 -11.84 2.03 -18.74
N HIS A 11 -11.59 2.86 -17.73
CA HIS A 11 -10.30 2.89 -17.06
C HIS A 11 -10.01 1.49 -16.54
N ARG A 12 -8.93 0.88 -17.02
CA ARG A 12 -8.53 -0.45 -16.59
C ARG A 12 -8.01 -0.33 -15.17
N ARG A 13 -8.53 -1.16 -14.27
CA ARG A 13 -8.08 -1.25 -12.87
C ARG A 13 -7.31 -2.56 -12.70
N PRO A 14 -6.11 -2.54 -12.11
CA PRO A 14 -5.37 -3.77 -11.86
C PRO A 14 -6.06 -4.55 -10.73
N PHE A 15 -6.19 -5.88 -10.91
CA PHE A 15 -6.62 -6.79 -9.86
C PHE A 15 -5.46 -7.73 -9.52
N PRO A 16 -5.00 -7.79 -8.27
CA PRO A 16 -3.84 -8.58 -7.88
C PRO A 16 -4.19 -10.07 -7.76
N PHE A 17 -3.17 -10.91 -7.93
CA PHE A 17 -3.25 -12.37 -7.73
C PHE A 17 -2.57 -12.77 -6.42
N GLU A 18 -2.94 -13.94 -5.90
CA GLU A 18 -2.32 -14.56 -4.71
C GLU A 18 -2.28 -13.60 -3.52
N ASP A 19 -1.10 -13.37 -2.93
CA ASP A 19 -0.87 -12.57 -1.74
C ASP A 19 -0.57 -11.08 -2.05
N ARG A 20 -0.78 -10.66 -3.30
CA ARG A 20 -0.47 -9.29 -3.73
C ARG A 20 -1.58 -8.32 -3.37
N ILE A 21 -1.18 -7.07 -3.17
CA ILE A 21 -2.04 -5.95 -2.77
C ILE A 21 -1.71 -4.78 -3.68
N ILE A 22 -2.75 -4.11 -4.19
CA ILE A 22 -2.61 -2.85 -4.89
C ILE A 22 -2.87 -1.72 -3.91
N LEU A 23 -1.92 -0.81 -3.77
CA LEU A 23 -2.04 0.41 -2.99
C LEU A 23 -2.09 1.62 -3.91
N GLU A 24 -2.73 2.68 -3.42
CA GLU A 24 -2.65 4.01 -4.01
C GLU A 24 -1.26 4.60 -3.80
N GLU A 25 -0.72 5.27 -4.82
CA GLU A 25 0.51 6.04 -4.63
C GLU A 25 0.20 7.24 -3.72
N ASN A 26 0.65 7.18 -2.47
CA ASN A 26 0.55 8.31 -1.57
C ASN A 26 1.47 9.43 -2.07
N LYS A 27 0.89 10.56 -2.47
CA LYS A 27 1.62 11.75 -2.94
C LYS A 27 2.01 12.67 -1.80
N GLU A 28 1.44 12.47 -0.62
CA GLU A 28 1.77 13.24 0.56
C GLU A 28 2.82 12.46 1.36
N GLU A 29 4.02 13.03 1.48
CA GLU A 29 4.92 12.76 2.59
C GLU A 29 4.23 13.25 3.88
N VAL A 30 3.18 12.56 4.32
CA VAL A 30 2.59 12.81 5.63
C VAL A 30 3.55 12.24 6.65
N SER A 31 4.56 13.06 6.98
CA SER A 31 5.21 13.08 8.28
C SER A 31 4.11 13.24 9.33
N ALA A 32 3.54 12.10 9.74
CA ALA A 32 2.45 12.05 10.70
C ALA A 32 2.98 12.50 12.06
N GLY A 33 2.74 13.77 12.38
CA GLY A 33 2.77 14.30 13.73
C GLY A 33 3.78 15.42 13.92
N GLY A 34 3.42 16.65 13.57
CA GLY A 34 3.78 17.90 14.26
C GLY A 34 5.25 18.23 14.61
N ILE A 35 6.19 17.35 14.30
CA ILE A 35 7.61 17.51 14.54
C ILE A 35 8.20 17.79 13.18
N LEU A 36 8.43 19.08 12.96
CA LEU A 36 9.32 19.58 11.93
C LEU A 36 10.67 18.94 12.20
N ILE A 37 11.01 17.84 11.52
CA ILE A 37 12.35 17.24 11.58
C ILE A 37 13.27 18.29 10.94
N PRO A 38 14.08 19.02 11.74
CA PRO A 38 14.97 20.02 11.19
C PRO A 38 16.00 19.30 10.32
N GLU A 39 16.56 20.03 9.36
CA GLU A 39 17.50 19.52 8.36
C GLU A 39 18.70 18.72 8.95
N ALA A 40 18.96 18.89 10.25
CA ALA A 40 19.95 18.19 11.06
C ALA A 40 19.72 16.68 11.26
N THR A 41 18.55 16.10 10.95
CA THR A 41 18.32 14.63 11.06
C THR A 41 18.34 13.89 9.72
N LYS A 42 18.86 14.50 8.64
CA LYS A 42 19.31 13.71 7.47
C LYS A 42 20.64 13.01 7.75
N GLU A 43 21.49 13.56 8.62
CA GLU A 43 22.83 13.01 8.90
C GLU A 43 22.83 11.97 10.02
N ALA A 44 21.95 12.08 11.03
CA ALA A 44 21.85 11.07 12.07
C ALA A 44 21.27 9.72 11.57
N MET A 45 20.38 9.75 10.56
CA MET A 45 19.90 8.51 9.92
C MET A 45 20.94 7.89 8.97
N LYS A 46 21.83 8.70 8.37
CA LYS A 46 22.97 8.21 7.57
C LYS A 46 24.08 7.57 8.40
N GLN A 47 24.21 7.91 9.69
CA GLN A 47 25.32 7.46 10.55
C GLN A 47 25.03 6.17 11.33
N ARG A 48 23.80 5.65 11.30
CA ARG A 48 23.53 4.26 11.67
C ARG A 48 23.63 3.44 10.39
N GLY A 49 24.61 2.54 10.28
CA GLY A 49 24.79 1.60 9.17
C GLY A 49 23.67 0.56 9.03
N GLN A 50 22.42 0.97 9.15
CA GLN A 50 21.22 0.20 8.89
C GLN A 50 20.66 0.72 7.56
N GLN A 51 20.59 -0.16 6.55
CA GLN A 51 19.85 0.11 5.33
C GLN A 51 18.50 0.72 5.72
N GLU A 52 18.28 2.01 5.44
CA GLU A 52 17.06 2.72 5.82
C GLU A 52 15.86 1.93 5.31
N LEU A 53 15.20 1.15 6.19
CA LEU A 53 13.89 0.61 5.92
C LEU A 53 12.92 1.79 5.90
N LYS A 54 12.82 2.45 4.74
CA LYS A 54 11.83 3.50 4.52
C LYS A 54 10.45 2.85 4.54
N ILE A 55 9.64 3.27 5.50
CA ILE A 55 8.25 2.84 5.67
C ILE A 55 7.36 3.99 5.23
N ASP A 56 6.48 3.74 4.27
CA ASP A 56 5.47 4.69 3.83
C ASP A 56 4.07 4.13 4.20
N ILE A 57 3.07 5.01 4.18
CA ILE A 57 1.67 4.66 4.43
C ILE A 57 0.91 4.76 3.11
N GLY A 58 0.04 3.79 2.83
CA GLY A 58 -0.80 3.79 1.63
C GLY A 58 -2.17 3.18 1.89
N LYS A 59 -3.13 3.57 1.04
CA LYS A 59 -4.49 3.05 1.05
C LYS A 59 -4.60 1.83 0.16
N VAL A 60 -5.25 0.78 0.65
CA VAL A 60 -5.53 -0.44 -0.12
C VAL A 60 -6.61 -0.18 -1.16
N LEU A 61 -6.31 -0.41 -2.44
CA LEU A 61 -7.23 -0.31 -3.55
C LEU A 61 -7.82 -1.68 -3.94
N ALA A 62 -7.00 -2.72 -3.92
CA ALA A 62 -7.42 -4.09 -4.22
C ALA A 62 -6.52 -5.10 -3.50
N VAL A 63 -7.08 -6.27 -3.16
CA VAL A 63 -6.37 -7.37 -2.51
C VAL A 63 -6.52 -8.64 -3.32
N GLY A 64 -5.48 -9.46 -3.33
CA GLY A 64 -5.54 -10.77 -3.95
C GLY A 64 -6.41 -11.71 -3.13
N GLU A 65 -6.65 -12.90 -3.68
CA GLU A 65 -7.46 -13.92 -3.02
C GLU A 65 -6.72 -14.57 -1.82
N GLY A 66 -5.40 -14.33 -1.73
CA GLY A 66 -4.51 -14.79 -0.68
C GLY A 66 -3.67 -16.00 -1.05
N PRO A 67 -2.63 -16.30 -0.25
CA PRO A 67 -1.69 -17.39 -0.54
C PRO A 67 -2.34 -18.76 -0.32
N PHE A 68 -1.75 -19.79 -0.91
CA PHE A 68 -2.07 -21.17 -0.58
C PHE A 68 -1.19 -21.67 0.56
N THR A 69 -1.75 -22.53 1.42
CA THR A 69 -0.97 -23.34 2.36
C THR A 69 -0.30 -24.50 1.64
N ASP A 70 0.64 -25.17 2.31
CA ASP A 70 1.28 -26.40 1.81
C ASP A 70 0.26 -27.53 1.54
N ALA A 71 -0.91 -27.47 2.17
CA ALA A 71 -2.02 -28.39 1.96
C ALA A 71 -2.94 -28.01 0.79
N GLY A 72 -2.62 -26.94 0.04
CA GLY A 72 -3.41 -26.44 -1.09
C GLY A 72 -4.67 -25.66 -0.67
N VAL A 73 -4.82 -25.33 0.61
CA VAL A 73 -5.96 -24.53 1.11
C VAL A 73 -5.63 -23.05 0.96
N ARG A 74 -6.57 -22.26 0.45
CA ARG A 74 -6.38 -20.81 0.33
C ARG A 74 -6.55 -20.11 1.67
N VAL A 75 -5.56 -19.30 2.05
CA VAL A 75 -5.61 -18.41 3.21
C VAL A 75 -6.16 -17.06 2.76
N PRO A 76 -7.27 -16.57 3.34
CA PRO A 76 -7.84 -15.28 2.95
C PRO A 76 -6.89 -14.13 3.31
N MET A 77 -6.87 -13.10 2.47
CA MET A 77 -6.10 -11.89 2.77
C MET A 77 -6.67 -11.17 4.01
N PRO A 78 -5.82 -10.66 4.91
CA PRO A 78 -6.25 -9.99 6.13
C PRO A 78 -6.71 -8.53 5.89
N PHE A 79 -6.54 -8.01 4.68
CA PHE A 79 -6.85 -6.62 4.33
C PHE A 79 -8.07 -6.52 3.44
N LYS A 80 -8.71 -5.34 3.45
CA LYS A 80 -9.84 -5.02 2.59
C LYS A 80 -9.57 -3.71 1.83
N PRO A 81 -10.18 -3.51 0.64
CA PRO A 81 -10.15 -2.21 -0.03
C PRO A 81 -10.64 -1.10 0.92
N GLY A 82 -9.87 -0.02 1.00
CA GLY A 82 -10.11 1.09 1.91
C GLY A 82 -9.23 1.10 3.17
N ASP A 83 -8.63 -0.03 3.54
CA ASP A 83 -7.72 -0.10 4.69
C ASP A 83 -6.48 0.79 4.49
N MET A 84 -6.01 1.40 5.57
CA MET A 84 -4.74 2.12 5.62
C MET A 84 -3.65 1.17 6.13
N VAL A 85 -2.53 1.08 5.41
CA VAL A 85 -1.44 0.15 5.76
C VAL A 85 -0.09 0.83 5.66
N ALA A 86 0.82 0.48 6.57
CA ALA A 86 2.23 0.82 6.50
C ALA A 86 3.00 -0.28 5.75
N TYR A 87 3.85 0.09 4.80
CA TYR A 87 4.60 -0.85 3.97
C TYR A 87 6.05 -0.41 3.77
N ALA A 88 6.94 -1.38 3.53
CA ALA A 88 8.33 -1.11 3.19
C ALA A 88 8.43 -0.59 1.74
N ARG A 89 8.78 0.69 1.57
CA ARG A 89 8.87 1.37 0.26
C ARG A 89 9.80 0.67 -0.74
N HIS A 90 10.88 0.07 -0.26
CA HIS A 90 11.85 -0.63 -1.11
C HIS A 90 11.36 -2.02 -1.57
N LYS A 91 10.28 -2.55 -0.99
CA LYS A 91 9.70 -3.86 -1.32
C LYS A 91 8.45 -3.78 -2.20
N VAL A 92 8.07 -2.58 -2.65
CA VAL A 92 6.91 -2.37 -3.52
C VAL A 92 7.31 -2.00 -4.94
N ILE A 93 6.51 -2.44 -5.90
CA ILE A 93 6.74 -2.18 -7.33
C ILE A 93 5.80 -1.06 -7.77
N LYS A 94 6.33 -0.04 -8.46
CA LYS A 94 5.50 0.98 -9.11
C LYS A 94 5.02 0.48 -10.47
N TYR A 95 3.72 0.55 -10.71
CA TYR A 95 3.09 0.13 -11.95
C TYR A 95 2.16 1.23 -12.46
N LYS A 96 2.36 1.71 -13.69
CA LYS A 96 1.52 2.75 -14.29
C LYS A 96 0.56 2.13 -15.30
N LEU A 97 -0.74 2.40 -15.15
CA LEU A 97 -1.80 1.95 -16.04
C LEU A 97 -2.75 3.10 -16.33
N ASP A 98 -3.03 3.35 -17.61
CA ASP A 98 -3.93 4.41 -18.09
C ASP A 98 -3.62 5.80 -17.49
N GLY A 99 -2.33 6.10 -17.26
CA GLY A 99 -1.88 7.38 -16.70
C GLY A 99 -1.85 7.44 -15.16
N VAL A 100 -2.40 6.44 -14.48
CA VAL A 100 -2.44 6.34 -13.01
C VAL A 100 -1.32 5.44 -12.50
N THR A 101 -0.61 5.86 -11.46
CA THR A 101 0.39 5.03 -10.78
C THR A 101 -0.25 4.23 -9.66
N TYR A 102 0.05 2.94 -9.63
CA TYR A 102 -0.32 2.00 -8.60
C TYR A 102 0.94 1.44 -7.95
N LEU A 103 0.86 1.12 -6.66
CA LEU A 103 1.92 0.40 -5.95
C LEU A 103 1.47 -1.04 -5.76
N ILE A 104 2.32 -1.99 -6.15
CA ILE A 104 2.09 -3.41 -5.94
C ILE A 104 2.95 -3.86 -4.77
N ALA A 105 2.30 -4.31 -3.71
CA ALA A 105 2.87 -4.85 -2.50
C ALA A 105 2.57 -6.34 -2.38
N THR A 106 3.39 -7.09 -1.64
CA THR A 106 3.08 -8.45 -1.19
C THR A 106 2.66 -8.43 0.28
N LEU A 107 1.99 -9.49 0.74
CA LEU A 107 1.57 -9.62 2.14
C LEU A 107 2.74 -9.39 3.11
N ILE A 108 3.92 -9.95 2.81
CA ILE A 108 5.14 -9.85 3.63
C ILE A 108 5.71 -8.42 3.66
N SER A 109 5.42 -7.60 2.66
CA SER A 109 5.91 -6.22 2.57
C SER A 109 5.08 -5.22 3.40
N ILE A 110 3.86 -5.63 3.80
CA ILE A 110 3.01 -4.87 4.71
C ILE A 110 3.48 -5.13 6.15
N ILE A 111 3.62 -4.06 6.91
CA ILE A 111 4.17 -4.08 8.27
C ILE A 111 3.04 -3.98 9.30
N ALA A 112 2.06 -3.10 9.05
CA ALA A 112 0.94 -2.87 9.95
C ALA A 112 -0.30 -2.37 9.21
N LYS A 113 -1.47 -2.69 9.76
CA LYS A 113 -2.73 -1.98 9.47
C LYS A 113 -2.85 -0.80 10.44
N ILE A 114 -3.22 0.37 9.93
CA ILE A 114 -3.43 1.58 10.72
C ILE A 114 -4.92 1.71 11.01
N SER A 115 -5.26 1.82 12.29
CA SER A 115 -6.61 2.14 12.77
C SER A 115 -6.54 3.32 13.73
N ASP A 116 -7.63 4.09 13.80
CA ASP A 116 -7.81 5.16 14.79
C ASP A 116 -8.32 4.60 16.14
N ASP A 117 -8.71 3.31 16.18
CA ASP A 117 -9.17 2.65 17.38
C ASP A 117 -8.03 2.44 18.40
N ALA A 118 -8.37 2.48 19.68
CA ALA A 118 -7.46 2.07 20.73
C ALA A 118 -7.08 0.58 20.56
N TYR A 119 -5.86 0.21 20.97
CA TYR A 119 -5.48 -1.20 21.04
C TYR A 119 -6.48 -1.95 21.92
N PRO A 120 -6.94 -3.15 21.51
CA PRO A 120 -7.78 -3.96 22.38
C PRO A 120 -7.02 -4.21 23.68
N GLU A 121 -7.64 -3.85 24.81
CA GLU A 121 -7.11 -4.26 26.11
C GLU A 121 -7.12 -5.79 26.17
N SER A 122 -6.00 -6.36 26.61
CA SER A 122 -5.74 -7.81 26.65
C SER A 122 -6.67 -8.57 27.57
#